data_AF-A0ABD5AUP8-F1
#
_entry.id   AF-A0ABD5AUP8-F1
#
_cell.length_a   1.000
_cell.length_b   1.000
_cell.length_c   1.000
_cell.angle_alpha   90.00
_cell.angle_beta   90.00
_cell.angle_gamma   90.00
#
_symmetry.space_group_name_H-M   'P 1'
#
loop_
_entity.id
_entity.type
_entity.pdbx_description
1 polymer ?
#
loop_
_entity_poly.entity_id
_entity_poly.type
_entity_poly.pdbx_seq_one_letter_code
_entity_poly.pdbx_strand_id
1 'polypeptide(L)' 'MIDKQYIIRHLHCSEVYANKLIESAQGNEEYLYDLFIQKYSERKRRMAMTLYEVD' A
#
# COMPACT_ATOMS: atom_id res chain seq x y z
N MET A 1 11.09 -12.04 -0.14
CA MET A 1 10.60 -11.34 1.06
C MET A 1 10.39 -9.87 0.72
N ILE A 2 9.17 -9.35 0.89
CA ILE A 2 8.93 -7.91 0.79
C ILE A 2 9.48 -7.26 2.06
N ASP A 3 10.38 -6.31 1.91
CA ASP A 3 10.94 -5.55 3.02
C ASP A 3 10.50 -4.07 2.99
N LYS A 4 10.86 -3.33 4.05
CA LYS A 4 10.52 -1.91 4.20
C LYS A 4 10.97 -1.06 3.02
N GLN A 5 12.18 -1.29 2.49
CA GLN A 5 12.73 -0.49 1.39
C GLN A 5 12.04 -0.80 0.07
N TYR A 6 11.67 -2.07 -0.13
CA TYR A 6 10.86 -2.50 -1.26
C TYR A 6 9.50 -1.78 -1.27
N ILE A 7 8.81 -1.74 -0.11
CA ILE A 7 7.52 -1.05 0.03
C ILE A 7 7.67 0.45 -0.26
N ILE A 8 8.65 1.12 0.35
CA ILE A 8 8.90 2.57 0.15
C ILE A 8 9.11 2.87 -1.33
N ARG A 9 9.97 2.10 -2.00
CA ARG A 9 10.32 2.32 -3.40
C ARG A 9 9.12 2.16 -4.33
N HIS A 10 8.31 1.13 -4.13
CA HIS A 10 7.24 0.79 -5.08
C HIS A 10 5.91 1.47 -4.77
N LEU A 11 5.63 1.80 -3.51
CA LEU A 11 4.44 2.57 -3.14
C LEU A 11 4.69 4.08 -3.12
N HIS A 12 5.95 4.53 -3.25
CA HIS A 12 6.38 5.92 -3.09
C HIS A 12 5.82 6.52 -1.79
N CYS A 13 6.00 5.80 -0.68
CA CYS A 13 5.42 6.15 0.61
C CYS A 13 6.49 6.54 1.64
N SER A 14 6.06 7.12 2.77
CA SER A 14 6.94 7.36 3.90
C SER A 14 7.38 6.06 4.58
N GLU A 15 8.48 6.13 5.32
CA GLU A 15 8.95 5.03 6.15
C GLU A 15 7.90 4.61 7.20
N VAL A 16 7.22 5.58 7.81
CA VAL A 16 6.13 5.34 8.78
C VAL A 16 5.01 4.50 8.16
N TYR A 17 4.61 4.82 6.93
CA TYR A 17 3.57 4.06 6.24
C TYR A 17 4.03 2.62 5.92
N ALA A 18 5.27 2.46 5.47
CA ALA A 18 5.83 1.13 5.21
C ALA A 18 5.91 0.28 6.48
N ASN A 19 6.31 0.86 7.62
CA ASN A 19 6.30 0.18 8.91
C ASN A 19 4.88 -0.24 9.32
N LYS A 20 3.87 0.62 9.11
CA LYS A 20 2.48 0.28 9.41
C LYS A 20 1.96 -0.91 8.62
N LEU A 21 2.36 -1.06 7.35
CA LEU A 21 2.00 -2.23 6.54
C LEU A 21 2.64 -3.51 7.11
N ILE A 22 3.92 -3.45 7.48
CA ILE A 22 4.65 -4.58 8.07
C ILE A 22 4.05 -4.96 9.43
N GLU A 23 3.78 -3.99 10.30
CA GLU A 23 3.14 -4.19 11.60
C GLU A 23 1.76 -4.84 11.45
N SER A 24 0.97 -4.39 10.47
CA SER A 24 -0.37 -4.92 10.19
C SER A 24 -0.34 -6.39 9.76
N ALA A 25 0.78 -6.86 9.22
CA ALA A 25 0.93 -8.24 8.80
C ALA A 25 1.32 -9.20 9.94
N GLN A 26 1.75 -8.69 11.10
CA GLN A 26 2.06 -9.50 12.28
C GLN A 26 3.02 -10.69 12.01
N GLY A 27 3.94 -10.52 11.06
CA GLY A 27 4.89 -11.56 10.64
C GLY A 27 4.35 -12.56 9.60
N ASN A 28 3.10 -12.44 9.16
CA ASN A 28 2.56 -13.21 8.05
C ASN A 28 3.04 -12.61 6.71
N GLU A 29 3.99 -13.26 6.06
CA GLU A 29 4.59 -12.78 4.82
C GLU A 29 3.62 -12.79 3.62
N GLU A 30 2.74 -13.79 3.55
CA GLU A 30 1.73 -13.89 2.47
C GLU A 30 0.74 -12.75 2.56
N TYR A 31 0.24 -12.47 3.77
CA TYR A 31 -0.65 -11.34 4.01
C TYR A 31 0.03 -9.99 3.75
N LEU A 32 1.32 -9.83 4.10
CA LEU A 32 2.06 -8.62 3.76
C LEU A 32 2.16 -8.43 2.24
N TYR A 33 2.37 -9.51 1.50
CA TYR A 33 2.40 -9.49 0.04
C TYR A 33 1.05 -9.09 -0.56
N ASP A 34 -0.04 -9.69 -0.11
CA ASP A 34 -1.39 -9.37 -0.57
C ASP A 34 -1.75 -7.91 -0.27
N LEU A 35 -1.44 -7.44 0.93
CA LEU A 35 -1.64 -6.05 1.32
C LEU A 35 -0.83 -5.09 0.45
N PHE A 36 0.42 -5.42 0.15
CA PHE A 36 1.25 -4.64 -0.77
C PHE A 36 0.62 -4.57 -2.17
N ILE A 37 0.22 -5.71 -2.75
CA ILE A 37 -0.39 -5.77 -4.09
C ILE A 37 -1.70 -4.98 -4.14
N GLN A 38 -2.52 -5.09 -3.09
CA GLN A 38 -3.75 -4.31 -2.97
C GLN A 38 -3.45 -2.81 -3.03
N LYS A 39 -2.54 -2.31 -2.18
CA LYS A 39 -2.22 -0.87 -2.12
C LYS A 39 -1.51 -0.35 -3.36
N TYR A 40 -0.65 -1.15 -3.98
CA TYR A 40 -0.04 -0.82 -5.25
C TYR A 40 -1.09 -0.69 -6.36
N SER A 41 -2.03 -1.64 -6.42
CA SER A 41 -3.10 -1.65 -7.41
C SER A 41 -4.13 -0.54 -7.20
N GLU A 42 -4.42 -0.18 -5.94
CA GLU A 42 -5.26 0.98 -5.60
C GLU A 42 -4.61 2.27 -6.09
N ARG A 43 -3.31 2.48 -5.83
CA ARG A 43 -2.57 3.69 -6.25
C ARG A 43 -2.49 3.84 -7.77
N LYS A 44 -2.36 2.75 -8.51
CA LYS A 44 -2.33 2.78 -9.98
C LYS A 44 -3.69 3.08 -10.61
N ARG A 45 -4.78 2.69 -9.95
CA ARG A 45 -6.14 2.79 -10.50
C ARG A 45 -6.90 4.02 -10.03
N ARG A 46 -6.66 4.47 -8.79
CA ARG A 46 -7.42 5.60 -8.21
C ARG A 46 -7.01 6.91 -8.87
N MET A 47 -7.99 7.60 -9.44
CA MET A 47 -7.81 8.97 -9.91
C MET A 47 -7.47 9.91 -8.73
N ALA A 48 -6.68 10.94 -9.00
CA ALA A 48 -6.33 11.93 -7.98
C ALA A 48 -7.55 12.67 -7.42
N MET A 49 -8.59 12.83 -8.25
CA MET A 49 -9.84 13.48 -7.88
C MET A 49 -10.99 12.71 -8.52
N THR A 50 -12.06 12.48 -7.74
CA THR A 50 -13.33 11.95 -8.22
C THR A 50 -14.39 13.00 -7.89
N LEU A 51 -15.05 13.54 -8.91
CA LEU A 51 -16.19 14.44 -8.75
C LEU A 51 -17.45 13.58 -8.64
N TYR A 52 -18.24 13.84 -7.60
CA TYR A 52 -19.56 13.23 -7.44
C TYR A 52 -20.60 14.30 -7.74
N GLU A 53 -21.47 14.04 -8.71
CA GLU A 53 -22.68 14.84 -8.89
C GLU A 53 -23.69 14.38 -7.84
N VAL A 54 -24.29 15.35 -7.15
CA VAL A 54 -25.34 15.13 -6.16
C VAL A 54 -26.60 15.73 -6.77
N ASP A 55 -27.57 14.88 -7.08
CA ASP A 55 -28.90 15.30 -7.56
C ASP A 55 -29.69 16.07 -6.48
#